data_AF-A0A7S1RK93-F1
#
_entry.id   AF-A0A7S1RK93-F1
#
_cell.length_a   1.000
_cell.length_b   1.000
_cell.length_c   1.000
_cell.angle_alpha   90.00
_cell.angle_beta   90.00
_cell.angle_gamma   90.00
#
_symmetry.space_group_name_H-M   'P 1'
#
loop_
_entity.id
_entity.type
_entity.pdbx_description
1 polymer ?
#
loop_
_entity_poly.entity_id
_entity_poly.type
_entity_poly.pdbx_seq_one_letter_code
_entity_poly.pdbx_strand_id
1 'polypeptide(L)'
;MEEFIADIRAELEQEQATDVYTTLAKVVGNILRNPCEAKFRTLRKDNKLVAQNICTSMAAVSLLLLLGFEDLEEAYHCPTTTDLEQMRAASELLQNMTLDLEL
;
A
#
# COMPACT_ATOMS: atom_id res chain seq x y z
N MET A 1 5.68 -4.99 9.90
CA MET A 1 4.67 -5.18 8.81
C MET A 1 3.27 -5.33 9.38
N GLU A 2 2.97 -6.39 10.14
CA GLU A 2 1.67 -6.58 10.80
C GLU A 2 1.33 -5.41 11.74
N GLU A 3 2.33 -4.85 12.42
CA GLU A 3 2.18 -3.64 13.24
C GLU A 3 1.61 -2.46 12.43
N PHE A 4 2.15 -2.17 11.23
CA PHE A 4 1.65 -1.09 10.38
C PHE A 4 0.23 -1.35 9.91
N ILE A 5 -0.12 -2.61 9.65
CA ILE A 5 -1.51 -2.97 9.30
C ILE A 5 -2.44 -2.73 10.50
N ALA A 6 -2.03 -3.11 11.71
CA ALA A 6 -2.81 -2.83 12.91
C ALA A 6 -2.94 -1.32 13.19
N ASP A 7 -1.85 -0.57 12.99
CA ASP A 7 -1.80 0.87 13.20
C ASP A 7 -2.71 1.63 12.24
N ILE A 8 -2.85 1.19 10.98
CA ILE A 8 -3.83 1.77 10.03
C ILE A 8 -5.25 1.73 10.65
N ARG A 9 -5.63 0.62 11.28
CA ARG A 9 -6.94 0.49 11.95
C ARG A 9 -7.08 1.36 13.19
N ALA A 10 -5.96 1.65 13.87
CA ALA A 10 -5.96 2.51 15.04
C ALA A 10 -5.99 4.00 14.67
N GLU A 11 -5.42 4.36 13.51
CA GLU A 11 -5.37 5.74 13.00
C GLU A 11 -6.70 6.21 12.39
N LEU A 12 -7.50 5.30 11.84
CA LEU A 12 -8.62 5.63 10.96
C LEU A 12 -9.95 5.01 11.39
N GLU A 13 -11.05 5.59 10.92
CA GLU A 13 -12.37 4.96 11.03
C GLU A 13 -12.43 3.66 10.21
N GLN A 14 -13.34 2.76 10.56
CA GLN A 14 -13.41 1.43 9.95
C GLN A 14 -13.50 1.47 8.42
N GLU A 15 -14.39 2.31 7.87
CA GLU A 15 -14.56 2.45 6.42
C GLU A 15 -13.29 2.99 5.74
N GLN A 16 -12.65 3.98 6.35
CA GLN A 16 -11.40 4.57 5.85
C GLN A 16 -10.26 3.54 5.86
N ALA A 17 -10.12 2.77 6.94
CA ALA A 17 -9.12 1.70 7.04
C ALA A 17 -9.34 0.64 5.95
N THR A 18 -10.59 0.25 5.68
CA THR A 18 -10.93 -0.66 4.57
C THR A 18 -10.49 -0.10 3.21
N ASP A 19 -10.73 1.18 2.95
CA ASP A 19 -10.31 1.86 1.72
C ASP A 19 -8.78 1.89 1.57
N VAL A 20 -8.05 2.11 2.68
CA VAL A 20 -6.59 2.04 2.73
C VAL A 20 -6.10 0.64 2.38
N TYR A 21 -6.60 -0.41 3.05
CA TYR A 21 -6.20 -1.79 2.77
C TYR A 21 -6.48 -2.18 1.33
N THR A 22 -7.66 -1.83 0.81
CA THR A 22 -8.05 -2.08 -0.58
C THR A 22 -7.11 -1.39 -1.55
N THR A 23 -6.71 -0.16 -1.26
CA THR A 23 -5.80 0.61 -2.11
C THR A 23 -4.39 0.02 -2.11
N LEU A 24 -3.86 -0.32 -0.92
CA LEU A 24 -2.57 -0.97 -0.76
C LEU A 24 -2.53 -2.34 -1.46
N ALA A 25 -3.57 -3.17 -1.27
CA ALA A 25 -3.69 -4.48 -1.92
C ALA A 25 -3.67 -4.35 -3.46
N LYS A 26 -4.36 -3.34 -4.01
CA LYS A 26 -4.34 -3.05 -5.45
C LYS A 26 -2.96 -2.63 -5.94
N VAL A 27 -2.29 -1.72 -5.22
CA VAL A 27 -0.94 -1.24 -5.56
C VAL A 27 0.05 -2.42 -5.61
N VAL A 28 0.13 -3.16 -4.51
CA VAL A 28 1.02 -4.31 -4.35
C VAL A 28 0.69 -5.40 -5.37
N GLY A 29 -0.59 -5.74 -5.52
CA GLY A 29 -1.05 -6.74 -6.48
C GLY A 29 -0.73 -6.38 -7.93
N ASN A 30 -0.80 -5.11 -8.32
CA ASN A 30 -0.46 -4.66 -9.66
C ASN A 30 1.03 -4.83 -9.96
N ILE A 31 1.92 -4.50 -9.01
CA ILE A 31 3.37 -4.70 -9.15
C ILE A 31 3.68 -6.20 -9.22
N LEU A 32 3.13 -7.02 -8.32
CA LEU A 32 3.38 -8.46 -8.31
C LEU A 32 2.93 -9.17 -9.59
N ARG A 33 1.83 -8.72 -10.21
CA ARG A 33 1.34 -9.24 -11.50
C ARG A 33 2.18 -8.77 -12.67
N ASN A 34 2.70 -7.54 -12.64
CA ASN A 34 3.44 -6.92 -13.73
C ASN A 34 4.71 -6.22 -13.19
N PRO A 35 5.73 -6.99 -12.76
CA PRO A 35 6.85 -6.45 -11.98
C PRO A 35 7.76 -5.51 -12.77
N CYS A 36 7.70 -5.47 -14.09
CA CYS A 36 8.52 -4.57 -14.90
C CYS A 36 7.74 -3.36 -15.44
N GLU A 37 6.44 -3.26 -15.15
CA GLU A 37 5.57 -2.21 -15.69
C GLU A 37 5.70 -0.92 -14.86
N ALA A 38 6.34 0.09 -15.44
CA ALA A 38 6.77 1.31 -14.76
C ALA A 38 5.60 2.10 -14.15
N LYS A 39 4.42 2.09 -14.80
CA LYS A 39 3.25 2.84 -14.30
C LYS A 39 2.72 2.31 -12.96
N PHE A 40 2.94 1.04 -12.64
CA PHE A 40 2.51 0.46 -11.35
C PHE A 40 3.51 0.72 -10.23
N ARG A 41 4.73 1.13 -10.58
CA ARG A 41 5.83 1.38 -9.64
C ARG A 41 5.93 2.82 -9.17
N THR A 42 5.05 3.71 -9.63
CA THR A 42 5.05 5.12 -9.24
C THR A 42 3.65 5.55 -8.83
N LEU A 43 3.52 6.01 -7.59
CA LEU A 43 2.28 6.51 -7.01
C LEU A 43 2.39 8.01 -6.83
N ARG A 44 1.77 8.78 -7.73
CA ARG A 44 1.74 10.25 -7.61
C ARG A 44 0.93 10.65 -6.39
N LYS A 45 1.45 11.54 -5.55
CA LYS A 45 0.77 12.00 -4.33
C LYS A 45 -0.47 12.85 -4.62
N ASP A 46 -0.55 13.43 -5.82
CA ASP A 46 -1.72 14.16 -6.34
C ASP A 46 -2.82 13.23 -6.89
N ASN A 47 -2.55 11.93 -7.06
CA ASN A 47 -3.55 10.98 -7.48
C ASN A 47 -4.62 10.90 -6.38
N LYS A 48 -5.88 11.10 -6.76
CA LYS A 48 -7.00 11.19 -5.82
C LYS A 48 -7.03 10.02 -4.81
N LEU A 49 -6.85 8.78 -5.27
CA LEU A 49 -6.90 7.61 -4.38
C LEU A 49 -5.67 7.55 -3.47
N VAL A 50 -4.49 7.90 -3.98
CA VAL A 50 -3.27 7.96 -3.16
C VAL A 50 -3.40 9.04 -2.09
N ALA A 51 -3.85 10.24 -2.47
CA ALA A 51 -4.04 11.35 -1.56
C ALA A 51 -5.06 11.05 -0.45
N GLN A 52 -6.17 10.39 -0.80
CA GLN A 52 -7.27 10.13 0.14
C GLN A 52 -7.04 8.90 1.02
N ASN A 53 -6.38 7.87 0.48
CA ASN A 53 -6.33 6.55 1.14
C ASN A 53 -4.92 6.18 1.62
N ILE A 54 -3.86 6.79 1.09
CA ILE A 54 -2.49 6.47 1.50
C ILE A 54 -1.89 7.62 2.30
N CYS A 55 -1.94 8.84 1.76
CA CYS A 55 -1.33 10.00 2.41
C CYS A 55 -2.03 10.44 3.70
N THR A 56 -3.21 9.89 4.01
CA THR A 56 -3.98 10.15 5.23
C THR A 56 -3.57 9.28 6.41
N SER A 57 -2.76 8.24 6.19
CA SER A 57 -2.28 7.34 7.25
C SER A 57 -0.75 7.27 7.27
N MET A 58 -0.16 7.57 8.42
CA MET A 58 1.29 7.46 8.60
C MET A 58 1.74 6.00 8.55
N ALA A 59 0.94 5.09 9.10
CA ALA A 59 1.18 3.66 9.02
C ALA A 59 1.12 3.12 7.57
N ALA A 60 0.18 3.60 6.75
CA ALA A 60 0.10 3.22 5.33
C ALA A 60 1.33 3.67 4.52
N VAL A 61 1.79 4.90 4.74
CA VAL A 61 3.03 5.40 4.11
C VAL A 61 4.23 4.59 4.60
N SER A 62 4.33 4.35 5.91
CA SER A 62 5.43 3.56 6.49
C SER A 62 5.47 2.14 5.93
N LEU A 63 4.31 1.53 5.69
CA LEU A 63 4.22 0.23 5.03
C LEU A 63 4.73 0.28 3.59
N LEU A 64 4.40 1.32 2.80
CA LEU A 64 4.97 1.46 1.45
C LEU A 64 6.51 1.53 1.49
N LEU A 65 7.06 2.33 2.41
CA LEU A 65 8.51 2.46 2.56
C LEU A 65 9.16 1.14 2.96
N LEU A 66 8.54 0.38 3.88
CA LEU A 66 8.99 -0.97 4.24
C LEU A 66 9.02 -1.90 3.02
N LEU A 67 8.04 -1.78 2.12
CA LEU A 67 7.94 -2.60 0.90
C LEU A 67 8.89 -2.17 -0.23
N GLY A 68 9.79 -1.22 0.05
CA GLY A 68 10.81 -0.77 -0.90
C GLY A 68 10.30 0.29 -1.87
N PHE A 69 9.27 1.06 -1.48
CA PHE A 69 9.03 2.36 -2.08
C PHE A 69 9.95 3.41 -1.44
N GLU A 70 10.35 4.38 -2.24
CA GLU A 70 11.09 5.56 -1.85
C GLU A 70 10.13 6.75 -1.87
N ASP A 71 10.25 7.62 -0.86
CA ASP A 71 9.51 8.87 -0.83
C ASP A 71 10.25 9.94 -1.66
N LEU A 72 9.67 10.30 -2.80
CA LEU A 72 10.08 11.44 -3.60
C LEU A 72 9.12 12.60 -3.36
N GLU A 73 9.56 13.82 -3.66
CA GLU A 73 8.78 15.03 -3.39
C GLU A 73 7.31 14.92 -3.85
N GLU A 74 7.09 14.49 -5.10
CA GLU A 74 5.75 14.39 -5.69
C GLU A 74 5.15 12.97 -5.76
N ALA A 75 5.90 11.93 -5.39
CA ALA A 75 5.48 10.55 -5.61
C ALA A 75 6.18 9.55 -4.69
N TYR A 76 5.54 8.41 -4.46
CA TYR A 76 6.23 7.21 -3.96
C TYR A 76 6.68 6.37 -5.14
N HIS A 77 7.97 6.00 -5.19
CA HIS A 77 8.54 5.22 -6.29
C HIS A 77 9.13 3.90 -5.81
N CYS A 78 8.79 2.79 -6.44
CA CYS A 78 9.36 1.47 -6.15
C CYS A 78 10.33 1.04 -7.26
N PRO A 79 11.66 1.10 -7.03
CA PRO A 79 12.66 0.73 -8.02
C PRO A 79 12.43 -0.66 -8.63
N THR A 80 12.73 -0.85 -9.91
CA THR A 80 12.62 -2.16 -10.57
C THR A 80 13.56 -3.21 -9.99
N THR A 81 14.57 -2.78 -9.24
CA THR A 81 15.53 -3.62 -8.51
C THR A 81 15.04 -4.07 -7.13
N THR A 82 13.89 -3.56 -6.66
CA THR A 82 13.33 -3.93 -5.35
C THR A 82 13.01 -5.42 -5.30
N ASP A 83 13.47 -6.09 -4.25
CA ASP A 83 13.08 -7.46 -3.94
C ASP A 83 11.60 -7.51 -3.51
N LEU A 84 10.82 -8.36 -4.19
CA LEU A 84 9.38 -8.44 -4.02
C LEU A 84 8.95 -9.50 -3.01
N GLU A 85 9.86 -10.20 -2.32
CA GLU A 85 9.51 -11.22 -1.33
C GLU A 85 8.60 -10.66 -0.22
N GLN A 86 9.00 -9.55 0.42
CA GLN A 86 8.18 -8.91 1.45
C GLN A 86 6.85 -8.38 0.90
N MET A 87 6.85 -7.93 -0.35
CA MET A 87 5.65 -7.45 -1.03
C MET A 87 4.63 -8.59 -1.25
N ARG A 88 5.07 -9.84 -1.46
CA ARG A 88 4.18 -11.01 -1.52
C ARG A 88 3.51 -11.27 -0.16
N ALA A 89 4.29 -11.28 0.91
CA ALA A 89 3.74 -11.47 2.26
C ALA A 89 2.72 -10.37 2.62
N ALA A 90 3.03 -9.11 2.30
CA ALA A 90 2.09 -8.00 2.50
C ALA A 90 0.81 -8.16 1.67
N SER A 91 0.92 -8.65 0.43
CA SER A 91 -0.26 -8.89 -0.42
C SER A 91 -1.24 -9.87 0.22
N GLU A 92 -0.75 -10.93 0.84
CA GLU A 92 -1.58 -11.95 1.49
C GLU A 92 -2.27 -11.37 2.73
N LEU A 93 -1.51 -10.65 3.58
CA LEU A 93 -2.06 -10.01 4.77
C LEU A 93 -3.13 -8.97 4.41
N LEU A 94 -2.87 -8.10 3.44
CA LEU A 94 -3.81 -7.07 3.01
C LEU A 94 -5.08 -7.67 2.41
N GLN A 95 -4.98 -8.79 1.68
CA GLN A 95 -6.16 -9.50 1.14
C GLN A 95 -7.02 -10.08 2.25
N ASN A 96 -6.41 -10.67 3.29
CA ASN A 96 -7.15 -11.17 4.45
C ASN A 96 -7.90 -10.03 5.16
N MET A 97 -7.25 -8.87 5.35
CA MET A 97 -7.92 -7.72 5.95
C MET A 97 -9.09 -7.21 5.12
N THR A 98 -9.00 -7.24 3.79
CA THR A 98 -10.14 -6.85 2.93
C THR A 98 -11.30 -7.85 3.00
N LEU A 99 -11.02 -9.15 3.13
CA LEU A 99 -12.05 -10.19 3.22
C LEU A 99 -12.77 -10.19 4.57
N ASP A 100 -12.03 -9.95 5.66
CA ASP A 100 -12.58 -9.89 7.03
C ASP A 100 -13.50 -8.67 7.26
N LEU A 101 -13.49 -7.69 6.36
CA LEU A 101 -14.31 -6.47 6.43
C LEU A 101 -15.57 -6.53 5.53
N GLU A 102 -15.72 -7.59 4.73
CA GLU A 102 -16.91 -7.86 3.90
C GLU A 102 -17.91 -8.85 4.55
N LEU A 103 -17.63 -9.31 5.78
CA LEU A 103 -18.44 -10.25 6.58
C LEU A 103 -19.00 -9.59 7.84
#